data_AF-Q8I8T9-F1
#
_entry.id   AF-Q8I8T9-F1
#
_cell.length_a   1.000
_cell.length_b   1.000
_cell.length_c   1.000
_cell.angle_alpha   90.00
_cell.angle_beta   90.00
_cell.angle_gamma   90.00
#
_symmetry.space_group_name_H-M   'P 1'
#
loop_
_entity.id
_entity.type
_entity.pdbx_description
1 polymer ?
#
loop_
_entity_poly.entity_id
_entity_poly.type
_entity_poly.pdbx_seq_one_letter_code
_entity_poly.pdbx_strand_id
1 'polypeptide(L)'
;PHKKETKYADKDFLAKQKFLFEIVYRVEDPLMFEEYIKLGKTFTYHEEDYTFPEHHSEYMKKFYNAYKYGVTLPKGEYFGSLAFTHFEQMYGLFEFFYYAKDWDVFQRNVCWARMYFNEGMFVQALTLAVMHRDDFGGLMLPAVYEIFPQYFFNSKFIYEAEKFDFDVWSKYAMYEKEYKDFMYKDYSKYFKEFDNYYYFYTKDFKLWQWWKLMGMGEHWYAEEHFMMRDNMYMFNKDSKYLDMIKDVKMFYMPVDYTRDVYFFNKESELSYFTEDVEWNSFWYYFNMEYFPYMDGKEFGLKKDRRGEYYFYVVRQMLARYYMERLSHGFGEIPEFSFFTEVEYGYDPQLINYNGVGYSYRKNYYEYETYGNFDYMYYIINFFTRVEEIITQGYFKTYDGKMIDMRKPESIEYLGDIMQGNYDNYDKYFASFWYMYAHMYFAHTDDSEFYVY
;
A
#
# COMPACT_ATOMS: atom_id res chain seq x y z
N PRO A 1 17.69 22.04 26.53
CA PRO A 1 16.53 21.29 25.98
C PRO A 1 15.21 21.93 26.45
N HIS A 2 14.48 22.59 25.54
CA HIS A 2 13.11 23.00 25.83
C HIS A 2 12.31 21.75 26.19
N LYS A 3 11.78 21.68 27.41
CA LYS A 3 10.77 20.68 27.78
C LYS A 3 9.61 20.88 26.81
N LYS A 4 9.47 19.99 25.81
CA LYS A 4 8.26 19.94 25.00
C LYS A 4 7.09 19.76 25.97
N GLU A 5 6.15 20.71 26.00
CA GLU A 5 4.88 20.52 26.69
C GLU A 5 4.25 19.25 26.12
N THR A 6 4.17 18.22 26.97
CA THR A 6 3.57 16.95 26.58
C THR A 6 2.06 17.13 26.72
N LYS A 7 1.36 17.30 25.59
CA LYS A 7 -0.11 17.34 25.58
C LYS A 7 -0.61 15.92 25.83
N TYR A 8 -1.21 15.67 26.99
CA TYR A 8 -1.85 14.40 27.29
C TYR A 8 -3.22 14.34 26.61
N ALA A 9 -3.52 13.20 25.98
CA ALA A 9 -4.84 12.94 25.40
C ALA A 9 -5.90 12.82 26.51
N ASP A 10 -7.07 13.40 26.29
CA ASP A 10 -8.21 13.22 27.18
C ASP A 10 -8.93 11.89 26.91
N LYS A 11 -9.93 11.58 27.75
CA LYS A 11 -10.69 10.33 27.66
C LYS A 11 -11.50 10.21 26.36
N ASP A 12 -12.00 11.32 25.83
CA ASP A 12 -12.81 11.33 24.60
C ASP A 12 -11.93 11.01 23.40
N PHE A 13 -10.79 11.69 23.29
CA PHE A 13 -9.78 11.42 22.27
C PHE A 13 -9.33 9.95 22.31
N LEU A 14 -9.02 9.42 23.49
CA LEU A 14 -8.59 8.02 23.63
C LEU A 14 -9.69 7.03 23.23
N ALA A 15 -10.96 7.34 23.50
CA ALA A 15 -12.07 6.50 23.08
C ALA A 15 -12.23 6.50 21.56
N LYS A 16 -12.12 7.67 20.91
CA LYS A 16 -12.14 7.81 19.44
C LYS A 16 -10.98 7.08 18.78
N GLN A 17 -9.77 7.26 19.32
CA GLN A 17 -8.56 6.60 18.83
C GLN A 17 -8.65 5.08 18.98
N LYS A 18 -9.17 4.59 20.11
CA LYS A 18 -9.42 3.17 20.33
C LYS A 18 -10.41 2.61 19.30
N PHE A 19 -11.52 3.30 19.04
CA PHE A 19 -12.49 2.89 18.03
C PHE A 19 -11.85 2.75 16.65
N LEU A 20 -11.04 3.72 16.22
CA LEU A 20 -10.36 3.71 14.93
C LEU A 20 -9.39 2.53 14.79
N PHE A 21 -8.72 2.11 15.86
CA PHE A 21 -7.88 0.91 15.85
C PHE A 21 -8.69 -0.39 15.81
N GLU A 22 -9.79 -0.45 16.56
CA GLU A 22 -10.62 -1.66 16.63
C GLU A 22 -11.40 -1.91 15.34
N ILE A 23 -11.87 -0.87 14.65
CA ILE A 23 -12.70 -1.04 13.46
C ILE A 23 -11.93 -1.62 12.25
N VAL A 24 -10.64 -1.32 12.14
CA VAL A 24 -9.76 -1.85 11.10
C VAL A 24 -9.06 -3.14 11.50
N TYR A 25 -9.26 -3.61 12.75
CA TYR A 25 -8.69 -4.88 13.19
C TYR A 25 -9.24 -6.04 12.35
N ARG A 26 -8.30 -6.78 11.73
CA ARG A 26 -8.60 -7.93 10.85
C ARG A 26 -9.70 -7.58 9.85
N VAL A 27 -9.47 -6.54 9.04
CA VAL A 27 -10.50 -5.94 8.17
C VAL A 27 -11.13 -6.95 7.19
N GLU A 28 -10.37 -7.97 6.79
CA GLU A 28 -10.78 -9.06 5.91
C GLU A 28 -11.73 -10.06 6.56
N ASP A 29 -11.70 -10.17 7.89
CA ASP A 29 -12.65 -10.98 8.64
C ASP A 29 -13.97 -10.23 8.90
N PRO A 30 -15.06 -10.96 9.20
CA PRO A 30 -16.26 -10.34 9.74
C PRO A 30 -15.95 -9.54 11.01
N LEU A 31 -16.60 -8.37 11.15
CA LEU A 31 -16.47 -7.52 12.33
C LEU A 31 -16.78 -8.32 13.60
N MET A 32 -15.82 -8.40 14.53
CA MET A 32 -15.92 -9.25 15.73
C MET A 32 -16.53 -8.54 16.95
N PHE A 33 -16.61 -7.21 16.94
CA PHE A 33 -17.07 -6.42 18.08
C PHE A 33 -18.61 -6.30 18.09
N GLU A 34 -19.28 -6.98 19.02
CA GLU A 34 -20.75 -7.01 19.08
C GLU A 34 -21.40 -5.63 19.19
N GLU A 35 -20.78 -4.71 19.92
CA GLU A 35 -21.28 -3.33 20.09
C GLU A 35 -21.29 -2.58 18.75
N TYR A 36 -20.23 -2.71 17.96
CA TYR A 36 -20.12 -2.09 16.63
C TYR A 36 -21.06 -2.76 15.63
N ILE A 37 -21.26 -4.08 15.72
CA ILE A 37 -22.27 -4.78 14.91
C ILE A 37 -23.68 -4.27 15.22
N LYS A 38 -24.02 -4.11 16.51
CA LYS A 38 -25.33 -3.58 16.92
C LYS A 38 -25.51 -2.16 16.40
N LEU A 39 -24.49 -1.31 16.54
CA LEU A 39 -24.51 0.07 16.07
C LEU A 39 -24.67 0.14 14.53
N GLY A 40 -23.87 -0.61 13.77
CA GLY A 40 -23.94 -0.64 12.31
C GLY A 40 -25.31 -1.10 11.78
N LYS A 41 -25.98 -2.03 12.47
CA LYS A 41 -27.35 -2.48 12.13
C LYS A 41 -28.43 -1.41 12.31
N THR A 42 -28.17 -0.37 13.10
CA THR A 42 -29.13 0.75 13.28
C THR A 42 -29.08 1.76 12.13
N PHE A 43 -28.12 1.63 11.21
CA PHE A 43 -27.96 2.58 10.12
C PHE A 43 -29.23 2.73 9.30
N THR A 44 -29.69 3.98 9.20
CA THR A 44 -30.74 4.44 8.31
C THR A 44 -30.29 5.76 7.72
N TYR A 45 -30.48 5.94 6.42
CA TYR A 45 -30.10 7.19 5.76
C TYR A 45 -31.11 8.29 6.08
N HIS A 46 -30.60 9.37 6.68
CA HIS A 46 -31.32 10.59 7.01
C HIS A 46 -30.50 11.77 6.51
N GLU A 47 -31.08 12.67 5.71
CA GLU A 47 -30.33 13.80 5.16
C GLU A 47 -29.87 14.76 6.27
N GLU A 48 -30.66 14.88 7.33
CA GLU A 48 -30.38 15.64 8.55
C GLU A 48 -29.19 15.11 9.39
N ASP A 49 -28.60 13.97 9.03
CA ASP A 49 -27.38 13.46 9.65
C ASP A 49 -26.10 14.03 9.03
N TYR A 50 -26.22 14.78 7.93
CA TYR A 50 -25.07 15.25 7.15
C TYR A 50 -25.05 16.78 7.00
N THR A 51 -23.84 17.34 7.04
CA THR A 51 -23.60 18.77 6.78
C THR A 51 -22.90 18.90 5.44
N PHE A 52 -23.66 19.24 4.40
CA PHE A 52 -23.13 19.39 3.05
C PHE A 52 -22.66 20.83 2.77
N PRO A 53 -21.58 21.00 1.99
CA PRO A 53 -21.25 22.29 1.38
C PRO A 53 -22.30 22.69 0.33
N GLU A 54 -22.34 23.98 0.00
CA GLU A 54 -23.28 24.57 -0.98
C GLU A 54 -23.20 23.86 -2.34
N HIS A 55 -22.00 23.41 -2.72
CA HIS A 55 -21.76 22.53 -3.85
C HIS A 55 -21.10 21.25 -3.32
N HIS A 56 -21.83 20.14 -3.34
CA HIS A 56 -21.31 18.80 -3.06
C HIS A 56 -21.50 17.91 -4.28
N SER A 57 -20.72 16.83 -4.37
CA SER A 57 -20.85 15.86 -5.45
C SER A 57 -22.12 15.02 -5.30
N GLU A 58 -22.50 14.28 -6.35
CA GLU A 58 -23.59 13.31 -6.28
C GLU A 58 -23.11 11.89 -5.90
N TYR A 59 -21.83 11.71 -5.59
CA TYR A 59 -21.24 10.38 -5.36
C TYR A 59 -21.89 9.66 -4.17
N MET A 60 -22.15 10.35 -3.06
CA MET A 60 -22.84 9.79 -1.90
C MET A 60 -24.23 9.25 -2.26
N LYS A 61 -25.02 10.01 -3.04
CA LYS A 61 -26.37 9.62 -3.47
C LYS A 61 -26.32 8.43 -4.43
N LYS A 62 -25.40 8.45 -5.39
CA LYS A 62 -25.17 7.34 -6.32
C LYS A 62 -24.76 6.06 -5.58
N PHE A 63 -23.81 6.15 -4.65
CA PHE A 63 -23.36 5.04 -3.82
C PHE A 63 -24.51 4.46 -2.98
N TYR A 64 -25.31 5.32 -2.35
CA TYR A 64 -26.45 4.85 -1.55
C TYR A 64 -27.52 4.15 -2.41
N ASN A 65 -27.76 4.62 -3.63
CA ASN A 65 -28.63 3.93 -4.58
C ASN A 65 -28.02 2.57 -5.00
N ALA A 66 -26.72 2.52 -5.33
CA ALA A 66 -26.04 1.28 -5.65
C ALA A 66 -26.16 0.26 -4.51
N TYR A 67 -26.01 0.70 -3.25
CA TYR A 67 -26.23 -0.13 -2.07
C TYR A 67 -27.66 -0.68 -2.00
N LYS A 68 -28.68 0.16 -2.22
CA LYS A 68 -30.09 -0.28 -2.22
C LYS A 68 -30.40 -1.32 -3.30
N TYR A 69 -29.76 -1.20 -4.46
CA TYR A 69 -29.94 -2.13 -5.57
C TYR A 69 -29.03 -3.37 -5.46
N GLY A 70 -28.10 -3.41 -4.50
CA GLY A 70 -27.18 -4.52 -4.30
C GLY A 70 -26.09 -4.62 -5.38
N VAL A 71 -25.70 -3.50 -5.99
CA VAL A 71 -24.72 -3.41 -7.09
C VAL A 71 -23.42 -2.73 -6.66
N THR A 72 -23.11 -2.75 -5.36
CA THR A 72 -21.81 -2.28 -4.85
C THR A 72 -20.73 -3.35 -5.05
N LEU A 73 -19.46 -2.92 -5.13
CA LEU A 73 -18.30 -3.81 -5.17
C LEU A 73 -18.40 -4.84 -4.03
N PRO A 74 -18.44 -6.15 -4.34
CA PRO A 74 -18.58 -7.17 -3.33
C PRO A 74 -17.38 -7.21 -2.36
N LYS A 75 -17.64 -7.72 -1.15
CA LYS A 75 -16.58 -8.01 -0.18
C LYS A 75 -15.67 -9.11 -0.69
N GLY A 76 -14.37 -8.98 -0.43
CA GLY A 76 -13.36 -9.92 -0.92
C GLY A 76 -13.08 -9.84 -2.41
N GLU A 77 -13.65 -8.91 -3.17
CA GLU A 77 -13.25 -8.66 -4.57
C GLU A 77 -12.12 -7.64 -4.66
N TYR A 78 -11.35 -7.64 -5.74
CA TYR A 78 -10.27 -6.65 -5.90
C TYR A 78 -10.79 -5.21 -5.86
N PHE A 79 -10.09 -4.36 -5.13
CA PHE A 79 -10.33 -2.92 -5.10
C PHE A 79 -9.09 -2.17 -5.59
N GLY A 80 -9.32 -1.21 -6.47
CA GLY A 80 -8.28 -0.33 -6.99
C GLY A 80 -8.85 1.04 -7.27
N SER A 81 -8.32 2.08 -6.61
CA SER A 81 -8.82 3.46 -6.71
C SER A 81 -8.67 4.10 -8.10
N LEU A 82 -7.88 3.48 -8.98
CA LEU A 82 -7.74 3.90 -10.37
C LEU A 82 -8.85 3.30 -11.26
N ALA A 83 -9.53 2.24 -10.84
CA ALA A 83 -10.69 1.73 -11.57
C ALA A 83 -11.89 2.67 -11.35
N PHE A 84 -12.50 3.13 -12.43
CA PHE A 84 -13.50 4.21 -12.38
C PHE A 84 -14.70 3.88 -11.47
N THR A 85 -15.30 2.70 -11.62
CA THR A 85 -16.46 2.28 -10.81
C THR A 85 -16.11 2.09 -9.34
N HIS A 86 -14.91 1.58 -9.04
CA HIS A 86 -14.40 1.45 -7.68
C HIS A 86 -14.19 2.83 -7.04
N PHE A 87 -13.61 3.77 -7.79
CA PHE A 87 -13.42 5.15 -7.36
C PHE A 87 -14.75 5.82 -7.02
N GLU A 88 -15.76 5.76 -7.90
CA GLU A 88 -17.06 6.41 -7.66
C GLU A 88 -17.70 5.91 -6.37
N GLN A 89 -17.64 4.59 -6.12
CA GLN A 89 -18.18 3.99 -4.90
C GLN A 89 -17.37 4.35 -3.66
N MET A 90 -16.03 4.31 -3.75
CA MET A 90 -15.14 4.70 -2.66
C MET A 90 -15.35 6.16 -2.27
N TYR A 91 -15.41 7.07 -3.24
CA TYR A 91 -15.62 8.49 -2.99
C TYR A 91 -17.00 8.76 -2.38
N GLY A 92 -18.04 8.07 -2.87
CA GLY A 92 -19.36 8.14 -2.27
C GLY A 92 -19.38 7.65 -0.81
N LEU A 93 -18.66 6.57 -0.50
CA LEU A 93 -18.49 6.10 0.87
C LEU A 93 -17.68 7.06 1.75
N PHE A 94 -16.65 7.70 1.19
CA PHE A 94 -15.91 8.76 1.86
C PHE A 94 -16.82 9.93 2.25
N GLU A 95 -17.71 10.38 1.37
CA GLU A 95 -18.66 11.47 1.67
C GLU A 95 -19.61 11.11 2.84
N PHE A 96 -20.00 9.83 2.97
CA PHE A 96 -20.76 9.33 4.12
C PHE A 96 -20.03 9.51 5.46
N PHE A 97 -18.70 9.48 5.45
CA PHE A 97 -17.87 9.67 6.62
C PHE A 97 -17.52 11.14 6.84
N TYR A 98 -17.16 11.83 5.76
CA TYR A 98 -16.69 13.21 5.81
C TYR A 98 -17.81 14.18 6.22
N TYR A 99 -18.99 14.09 5.60
CA TYR A 99 -20.09 15.01 5.88
C TYR A 99 -20.92 14.63 7.11
N ALA A 100 -20.61 13.54 7.82
CA ALA A 100 -21.31 13.18 9.05
C ALA A 100 -21.21 14.32 10.09
N LYS A 101 -22.36 14.85 10.53
CA LYS A 101 -22.46 16.09 11.33
C LYS A 101 -21.75 16.02 12.68
N ASP A 102 -21.63 14.82 13.25
CA ASP A 102 -21.04 14.56 14.56
C ASP A 102 -20.38 13.17 14.62
N TRP A 103 -19.70 12.90 15.73
CA TRP A 103 -19.01 11.64 15.96
C TRP A 103 -19.94 10.43 15.98
N ASP A 104 -21.16 10.56 16.50
CA ASP A 104 -22.08 9.43 16.65
C ASP A 104 -22.59 8.97 15.28
N VAL A 105 -22.93 9.91 14.40
CA VAL A 105 -23.27 9.63 13.00
C VAL A 105 -22.07 9.01 12.28
N PHE A 106 -20.87 9.59 12.44
CA PHE A 106 -19.65 9.05 11.83
C PHE A 106 -19.41 7.61 12.26
N GLN A 107 -19.43 7.34 13.57
CA GLN A 107 -19.17 6.03 14.14
C GLN A 107 -20.17 4.99 13.63
N ARG A 108 -21.46 5.34 13.60
CA ARG A 108 -22.53 4.48 13.05
C ARG A 108 -22.31 4.17 11.57
N ASN A 109 -21.99 5.18 10.75
CA ASN A 109 -21.75 5.01 9.32
C ASN A 109 -20.53 4.12 9.07
N VAL A 110 -19.45 4.30 9.85
CA VAL A 110 -18.24 3.49 9.78
C VAL A 110 -18.52 2.03 10.18
N CYS A 111 -19.29 1.79 11.25
CA CYS A 111 -19.70 0.44 11.64
C CYS A 111 -20.55 -0.24 10.57
N TRP A 112 -21.51 0.48 9.99
CA TRP A 112 -22.30 0.00 8.85
C TRP A 112 -21.39 -0.37 7.68
N ALA A 113 -20.49 0.53 7.30
CA ALA A 113 -19.62 0.32 6.15
C ALA A 113 -18.69 -0.88 6.32
N ARG A 114 -18.08 -1.04 7.50
CA ARG A 114 -17.21 -2.17 7.84
C ARG A 114 -17.89 -3.53 7.67
N MET A 115 -19.20 -3.59 7.89
CA MET A 115 -19.98 -4.82 7.78
C MET A 115 -20.31 -5.19 6.33
N TYR A 116 -20.66 -4.20 5.50
CA TYR A 116 -21.32 -4.47 4.22
C TYR A 116 -20.48 -4.19 2.98
N PHE A 117 -19.39 -3.44 3.08
CA PHE A 117 -18.61 -3.02 1.91
C PHE A 117 -17.23 -3.66 1.85
N ASN A 118 -16.67 -3.63 0.64
CA ASN A 118 -15.32 -4.07 0.33
C ASN A 118 -14.28 -3.46 1.26
N GLU A 119 -13.31 -4.28 1.65
CA GLU A 119 -12.27 -4.01 2.64
C GLU A 119 -11.37 -2.84 2.22
N GLY A 120 -10.84 -2.89 0.99
CA GLY A 120 -9.96 -1.87 0.45
C GLY A 120 -10.68 -0.53 0.28
N MET A 121 -11.91 -0.58 -0.25
CA MET A 121 -12.78 0.60 -0.40
C MET A 121 -13.08 1.25 0.96
N PHE A 122 -13.44 0.43 1.95
CA PHE A 122 -13.74 0.88 3.31
C PHE A 122 -12.54 1.55 3.96
N VAL A 123 -11.37 0.92 3.93
CA VAL A 123 -10.16 1.45 4.56
C VAL A 123 -9.72 2.74 3.88
N GLN A 124 -9.73 2.81 2.53
CA GLN A 124 -9.33 4.04 1.84
C GLN A 124 -10.29 5.20 2.15
N ALA A 125 -11.61 4.98 2.11
CA ALA A 125 -12.60 5.99 2.45
C ALA A 125 -12.45 6.47 3.91
N LEU A 126 -12.18 5.55 4.85
CA LEU A 126 -11.94 5.87 6.24
C LEU A 126 -10.65 6.67 6.43
N THR A 127 -9.55 6.29 5.76
CA THR A 127 -8.28 7.02 5.80
C THR A 127 -8.47 8.46 5.32
N LEU A 128 -9.15 8.66 4.19
CA LEU A 128 -9.44 10.00 3.67
C LEU A 128 -10.27 10.82 4.66
N ALA A 129 -11.33 10.23 5.25
CA ALA A 129 -12.14 10.94 6.23
C ALA A 129 -11.34 11.32 7.49
N VAL A 130 -10.51 10.41 7.99
CA VAL A 130 -9.69 10.66 9.19
C VAL A 130 -8.64 11.74 8.96
N MET A 131 -8.03 11.78 7.77
CA MET A 131 -7.01 12.77 7.43
C MET A 131 -7.57 14.17 7.19
N HIS A 132 -8.79 14.27 6.64
CA HIS A 132 -9.34 15.54 6.15
C HIS A 132 -10.39 16.18 7.04
N ARG A 133 -10.96 15.46 8.01
CA ARG A 133 -11.95 16.03 8.94
C ARG A 133 -11.28 16.95 9.97
N ASP A 134 -11.74 18.20 10.03
CA ASP A 134 -11.21 19.23 10.94
C ASP A 134 -11.31 18.83 12.42
N ASP A 135 -12.36 18.08 12.80
CA ASP A 135 -12.60 17.64 14.18
C ASP A 135 -11.73 16.46 14.61
N PHE A 136 -10.93 15.87 13.69
CA PHE A 136 -10.14 14.66 13.93
C PHE A 136 -8.65 14.94 14.14
N GLY A 137 -8.27 16.20 14.36
CA GLY A 137 -6.88 16.61 14.57
C GLY A 137 -6.13 15.73 15.58
N GLY A 138 -5.14 14.99 15.08
CA GLY A 138 -4.27 14.10 15.87
C GLY A 138 -4.75 12.64 15.98
N LEU A 139 -5.97 12.32 15.54
CA LEU A 139 -6.40 10.93 15.38
C LEU A 139 -5.68 10.30 14.18
N MET A 140 -5.39 9.00 14.29
CA MET A 140 -4.70 8.27 13.22
C MET A 140 -5.22 6.84 13.10
N LEU A 141 -5.11 6.27 11.90
CA LEU A 141 -5.23 4.84 11.71
C LEU A 141 -3.89 4.15 11.97
N PRO A 142 -3.87 2.83 12.18
CA PRO A 142 -2.63 2.05 12.13
C PRO A 142 -1.92 2.25 10.78
N ALA A 143 -0.65 1.85 10.72
CA ALA A 143 0.08 1.93 9.47
C ALA A 143 -0.59 1.04 8.41
N VAL A 144 -0.60 1.46 7.15
CA VAL A 144 -1.33 0.72 6.10
C VAL A 144 -0.81 -0.71 5.91
N TYR A 145 0.49 -0.95 6.15
CA TYR A 145 1.08 -2.30 6.15
C TYR A 145 0.68 -3.17 7.35
N GLU A 146 0.15 -2.58 8.44
CA GLU A 146 -0.44 -3.33 9.56
C GLU A 146 -1.89 -3.73 9.28
N ILE A 147 -2.58 -2.97 8.41
CA ILE A 147 -3.96 -3.23 7.99
C ILE A 147 -3.98 -4.23 6.83
N PHE A 148 -3.13 -4.01 5.82
CA PHE A 148 -3.03 -4.83 4.60
C PHE A 148 -1.58 -5.29 4.35
N PRO A 149 -1.04 -6.23 5.15
CA PRO A 149 0.33 -6.71 5.00
C PRO A 149 0.62 -7.32 3.61
N GLN A 150 -0.38 -7.88 2.94
CA GLN A 150 -0.25 -8.53 1.63
C GLN A 150 0.19 -7.62 0.49
N TYR A 151 0.06 -6.30 0.64
CA TYR A 151 0.58 -5.33 -0.33
C TYR A 151 2.03 -4.92 -0.09
N PHE A 152 2.62 -5.38 1.02
CA PHE A 152 3.95 -4.98 1.47
C PHE A 152 4.91 -6.16 1.63
N PHE A 153 4.39 -7.38 1.80
CA PHE A 153 5.20 -8.58 1.89
C PHE A 153 4.90 -9.55 0.75
N ASN A 154 5.93 -10.28 0.34
CA ASN A 154 5.80 -11.28 -0.71
C ASN A 154 4.77 -12.36 -0.34
N SER A 155 4.11 -12.89 -1.37
CA SER A 155 3.05 -13.89 -1.24
C SER A 155 3.50 -15.17 -0.54
N LYS A 156 4.77 -15.57 -0.68
CA LYS A 156 5.32 -16.71 0.06
C LYS A 156 5.19 -16.47 1.57
N PHE A 157 5.61 -15.32 2.06
CA PHE A 157 5.49 -14.97 3.47
C PHE A 157 4.03 -14.89 3.92
N ILE A 158 3.16 -14.26 3.13
CA ILE A 158 1.72 -14.18 3.45
C ILE A 158 1.12 -15.57 3.61
N TYR A 159 1.37 -16.49 2.66
CA TYR A 159 0.89 -17.86 2.76
C TYR A 159 1.49 -18.63 3.94
N GLU A 160 2.76 -18.40 4.29
CA GLU A 160 3.39 -19.01 5.46
C GLU A 160 2.79 -18.49 6.77
N ALA A 161 2.45 -17.20 6.83
CA ALA A 161 1.80 -16.58 7.98
C ALA A 161 0.33 -17.02 8.14
N GLU A 162 -0.44 -17.08 7.06
CA GLU A 162 -1.83 -17.55 7.07
C GLU A 162 -1.94 -19.03 7.46
N LYS A 163 -1.02 -19.86 6.95
CA LYS A 163 -0.97 -21.30 7.25
C LYS A 163 -0.15 -21.60 8.50
N PHE A 164 0.23 -20.58 9.26
CA PHE A 164 1.08 -20.76 10.42
C PHE A 164 0.40 -21.67 11.44
N ASP A 165 0.96 -22.86 11.57
CA ASP A 165 0.63 -23.83 12.61
C ASP A 165 1.94 -24.10 13.35
N PHE A 166 1.94 -23.82 14.65
CA PHE A 166 3.15 -23.90 15.47
C PHE A 166 3.74 -25.32 15.47
N ASP A 167 2.90 -26.35 15.53
CA ASP A 167 3.31 -27.74 15.56
C ASP A 167 3.91 -28.19 14.22
N VAL A 168 3.42 -27.63 13.11
CA VAL A 168 3.94 -27.88 11.76
C VAL A 168 5.22 -27.09 11.51
N TRP A 169 5.26 -25.81 11.89
CA TRP A 169 6.44 -24.95 11.78
C TRP A 169 7.63 -25.54 12.55
N SER A 170 7.40 -26.01 13.79
CA SER A 170 8.43 -26.68 14.61
C SER A 170 9.01 -27.92 13.92
N LYS A 171 8.21 -28.67 13.15
CA LYS A 171 8.66 -29.85 12.39
C LYS A 171 9.47 -29.45 11.15
N TYR A 172 9.05 -28.42 10.42
CA TYR A 172 9.80 -27.96 9.25
C TYR A 172 11.16 -27.38 9.63
N ALA A 173 11.24 -26.59 10.70
CA ALA A 173 12.51 -26.10 11.23
C ALA A 173 13.47 -27.26 11.60
N MET A 174 12.93 -28.37 12.12
CA MET A 174 13.69 -29.60 12.40
C MET A 174 14.21 -30.23 11.11
N TYR A 175 13.37 -30.50 10.12
CA TYR A 175 13.80 -31.08 8.85
C TYR A 175 14.80 -30.20 8.11
N GLU A 176 14.59 -28.88 8.15
CA GLU A 176 15.51 -27.94 7.56
C GLU A 176 16.85 -27.96 8.30
N LYS A 177 16.87 -28.05 9.63
CA LYS A 177 18.11 -28.24 10.40
C LYS A 177 18.79 -29.57 10.07
N GLU A 178 18.08 -30.69 10.03
CA GLU A 178 18.66 -32.00 9.70
C GLU A 178 19.17 -32.06 8.25
N TYR A 179 18.40 -31.51 7.31
CA TYR A 179 18.76 -31.41 5.90
C TYR A 179 19.91 -30.43 5.69
N LYS A 180 19.91 -29.28 6.36
CA LYS A 180 21.03 -28.33 6.36
C LYS A 180 22.24 -28.92 7.07
N ASP A 181 22.11 -29.65 8.17
CA ASP A 181 23.25 -30.34 8.80
C ASP A 181 23.80 -31.46 7.91
N PHE A 182 22.97 -32.03 7.02
CA PHE A 182 23.39 -32.96 5.97
C PHE A 182 24.07 -32.26 4.77
N MET A 183 23.49 -31.18 4.24
CA MET A 183 24.00 -30.41 3.09
C MET A 183 25.22 -29.53 3.46
N TYR A 184 25.20 -28.98 4.66
CA TYR A 184 26.27 -28.25 5.34
C TYR A 184 26.97 -29.14 6.37
N LYS A 185 27.00 -30.47 6.15
CA LYS A 185 28.05 -31.28 6.74
C LYS A 185 29.35 -30.54 6.50
N ASP A 186 30.22 -30.48 7.50
CA ASP A 186 31.48 -29.80 7.38
C ASP A 186 32.34 -30.44 6.26
N TYR A 187 32.13 -29.97 5.03
CA TYR A 187 32.90 -30.34 3.87
C TYR A 187 34.21 -29.55 3.85
N SER A 188 34.44 -28.62 4.79
CA SER A 188 35.75 -27.95 4.92
C SER A 188 36.87 -28.97 5.09
N LYS A 189 36.59 -30.13 5.72
CA LYS A 189 37.55 -31.23 5.79
C LYS A 189 37.97 -31.80 4.42
N TYR A 190 37.12 -31.69 3.40
CA TYR A 190 37.38 -32.10 2.01
C TYR A 190 37.92 -30.95 1.15
N PHE A 191 37.78 -29.69 1.60
CA PHE A 191 38.25 -28.49 0.91
C PHE A 191 39.51 -27.85 1.53
N LYS A 192 40.12 -28.49 2.55
CA LYS A 192 41.41 -28.08 3.14
C LYS A 192 42.58 -27.99 2.15
N GLU A 193 42.45 -28.55 0.95
CA GLU A 193 43.46 -28.44 -0.11
C GLU A 193 43.23 -27.24 -1.06
N PHE A 194 42.12 -26.52 -0.94
CA PHE A 194 41.74 -25.40 -1.80
C PHE A 194 41.60 -24.08 -1.02
N ASP A 195 42.67 -23.73 -0.30
CA ASP A 195 42.78 -22.71 0.76
C ASP A 195 42.56 -21.23 0.34
N ASN A 196 41.85 -20.94 -0.75
CA ASN A 196 41.79 -19.59 -1.33
C ASN A 196 40.38 -19.03 -1.64
N TYR A 197 39.30 -19.58 -1.08
CA TYR A 197 37.96 -19.00 -1.26
C TYR A 197 37.25 -18.75 0.07
N TYR A 198 37.47 -17.56 0.62
CA TYR A 198 36.70 -16.98 1.72
C TYR A 198 35.42 -16.34 1.15
N TYR A 199 34.44 -17.14 0.75
CA TYR A 199 33.08 -16.63 0.54
C TYR A 199 32.29 -16.83 1.83
N PHE A 200 31.99 -15.72 2.50
CA PHE A 200 30.93 -15.66 3.49
C PHE A 200 29.61 -15.55 2.72
N TYR A 201 28.82 -16.60 2.69
CA TYR A 201 27.48 -16.52 2.11
C TYR A 201 26.48 -16.18 3.22
N THR A 202 25.51 -15.31 2.94
CA THR A 202 24.42 -15.00 3.88
C THR A 202 23.65 -16.24 4.36
N LYS A 203 23.64 -17.32 3.56
CA LYS A 203 23.12 -18.65 3.95
C LYS A 203 23.86 -19.31 5.13
N ASP A 204 25.09 -18.88 5.41
CA ASP A 204 25.90 -19.34 6.53
C ASP A 204 25.55 -18.57 7.82
N PHE A 205 24.87 -17.41 7.70
CA PHE A 205 24.33 -16.65 8.82
C PHE A 205 23.03 -17.31 9.30
N LYS A 206 23.08 -17.89 10.49
CA LYS A 206 21.95 -18.55 11.12
C LYS A 206 20.98 -17.51 11.69
N LEU A 207 19.69 -17.80 11.61
CA LEU A 207 18.61 -16.92 12.07
C LEU A 207 18.82 -16.38 13.51
N TRP A 208 19.33 -17.21 14.42
CA TRP A 208 19.60 -16.80 15.80
C TRP A 208 20.69 -15.72 15.94
N GLN A 209 21.57 -15.57 14.95
CA GLN A 209 22.59 -14.53 14.95
C GLN A 209 21.96 -13.15 14.72
N TRP A 210 20.87 -13.05 13.94
CA TRP A 210 20.07 -11.82 13.83
C TRP A 210 19.41 -11.45 15.16
N TRP A 211 18.87 -12.45 15.86
CA TRP A 211 18.23 -12.22 17.16
C TRP A 211 19.20 -11.72 18.22
N LYS A 212 20.45 -12.18 18.18
CA LYS A 212 21.51 -11.65 19.05
C LYS A 212 21.83 -10.18 18.78
N LEU A 213 21.88 -9.77 17.50
CA LEU A 213 22.10 -8.37 17.11
C LEU A 213 20.95 -7.45 17.56
N MET A 214 19.72 -7.96 17.58
CA MET A 214 18.54 -7.23 18.04
C MET A 214 18.39 -7.18 19.57
N GLY A 215 19.39 -7.63 20.34
CA GLY A 215 19.31 -7.68 21.81
C GLY A 215 18.34 -8.75 22.35
N MET A 216 17.76 -9.57 21.47
CA MET A 216 16.89 -10.70 21.85
C MET A 216 17.72 -11.95 22.25
N GLY A 217 19.04 -11.80 22.39
CA GLY A 217 20.03 -12.85 22.66
C GLY A 217 20.02 -13.45 24.08
N GLU A 218 19.30 -12.87 25.03
CA GLU A 218 19.53 -13.11 26.47
C GLU A 218 18.52 -14.06 27.13
N HIS A 219 17.41 -14.37 26.44
CA HIS A 219 16.31 -15.20 26.98
C HIS A 219 15.91 -16.32 26.02
N TRP A 220 16.89 -17.11 25.59
CA TRP A 220 16.64 -18.29 24.75
C TRP A 220 16.28 -19.49 25.60
N TYR A 221 15.11 -20.06 25.35
CA TYR A 221 14.83 -21.45 25.66
C TYR A 221 15.31 -22.28 24.48
N ALA A 222 16.45 -22.96 24.65
CA ALA A 222 16.84 -24.02 23.74
C ALA A 222 16.01 -25.25 24.12
N GLU A 223 15.08 -25.66 23.26
CA GLU A 223 14.42 -26.94 23.40
C GLU A 223 15.27 -28.02 22.73
N GLU A 224 15.72 -28.99 23.52
CA GLU A 224 16.54 -30.11 23.05
C GLU A 224 15.67 -31.23 22.46
N HIS A 225 14.37 -31.26 22.79
CA HIS A 225 13.41 -32.25 22.32
C HIS A 225 12.56 -31.69 21.18
N PHE A 226 12.70 -32.27 20.00
CA PHE A 226 11.95 -31.83 18.82
C PHE A 226 10.50 -32.34 18.85
N MET A 227 9.52 -31.45 18.66
CA MET A 227 8.12 -31.81 18.51
C MET A 227 7.86 -32.47 17.16
N MET A 228 7.64 -33.79 17.18
CA MET A 228 7.21 -34.63 16.07
C MET A 228 5.76 -35.05 16.25
N ARG A 229 5.09 -35.46 15.17
CA ARG A 229 3.70 -35.97 15.24
C ARG A 229 3.57 -37.14 16.22
N ASP A 230 4.61 -37.97 16.29
CA ASP A 230 4.61 -39.20 17.08
C ASP A 230 5.01 -38.98 18.55
N ASN A 231 5.50 -37.79 18.93
CA ASN A 231 5.80 -37.45 20.33
C ASN A 231 5.04 -36.20 20.83
N MET A 232 4.14 -35.63 20.01
CA MET A 232 3.32 -34.45 20.34
C MET A 232 2.50 -34.63 21.62
N TYR A 233 2.07 -35.87 21.90
CA TYR A 233 1.39 -36.21 23.14
C TYR A 233 2.28 -36.08 24.38
N MET A 234 3.60 -36.10 24.23
CA MET A 234 4.56 -35.89 25.32
C MET A 234 4.63 -34.40 25.66
N PHE A 235 4.67 -33.51 24.65
CA PHE A 235 4.68 -32.06 24.84
C PHE A 235 3.35 -31.53 25.38
N ASN A 236 2.22 -32.05 24.89
CA ASN A 236 0.89 -31.75 25.44
C ASN A 236 0.71 -32.25 26.89
N LYS A 237 1.67 -33.00 27.43
CA LYS A 237 1.72 -33.45 28.82
C LYS A 237 2.89 -32.84 29.60
N ASP A 238 3.79 -32.12 28.94
CA ASP A 238 4.92 -31.46 29.58
C ASP A 238 4.47 -30.12 30.15
N SER A 239 4.46 -30.03 31.48
CA SER A 239 4.10 -28.80 32.20
C SER A 239 4.98 -27.62 31.81
N LYS A 240 6.26 -27.84 31.50
CA LYS A 240 7.19 -26.76 31.14
C LYS A 240 6.86 -26.17 29.76
N TYR A 241 6.57 -27.02 28.79
CA TYR A 241 6.13 -26.60 27.45
C TYR A 241 4.77 -25.88 27.51
N LEU A 242 3.81 -26.45 28.25
CA LEU A 242 2.50 -25.84 28.43
C LEU A 242 2.59 -24.48 29.13
N ASP A 243 3.42 -24.34 30.16
CA ASP A 243 3.64 -23.05 30.84
C ASP A 243 4.35 -22.04 29.90
N MET A 244 5.30 -22.50 29.07
CA MET A 244 5.97 -21.64 28.09
C MET A 244 5.01 -21.11 27.04
N ILE A 245 4.22 -21.97 26.39
CA ILE A 245 3.36 -21.58 25.26
C ILE A 245 2.11 -20.81 25.71
N LYS A 246 1.67 -21.00 26.96
CA LYS A 246 0.46 -20.38 27.52
C LYS A 246 0.49 -18.85 27.47
N ASP A 247 1.65 -18.23 27.63
CA ASP A 247 1.82 -16.78 27.64
C ASP A 247 2.42 -16.23 26.33
N VAL A 248 2.62 -17.07 25.31
CA VAL A 248 3.07 -16.62 23.99
C VAL A 248 1.94 -15.85 23.31
N LYS A 249 2.20 -14.57 23.02
CA LYS A 249 1.24 -13.66 22.39
C LYS A 249 1.61 -13.25 20.97
N MET A 250 2.88 -13.44 20.59
CA MET A 250 3.47 -12.90 19.37
C MET A 250 4.47 -13.91 18.80
N PHE A 251 4.49 -14.05 17.48
CA PHE A 251 5.50 -14.80 16.75
C PHE A 251 6.28 -13.82 15.87
N TYR A 252 7.60 -14.06 15.76
CA TYR A 252 8.48 -13.27 14.90
C TYR A 252 8.95 -14.16 13.76
N MET A 253 8.66 -13.73 12.53
CA MET A 253 9.08 -14.43 11.32
C MET A 253 10.00 -13.51 10.51
N PRO A 254 11.24 -13.93 10.21
CA PRO A 254 12.10 -13.16 9.31
C PRO A 254 11.51 -13.16 7.90
N VAL A 255 11.56 -12.02 7.23
CA VAL A 255 11.12 -11.88 5.84
C VAL A 255 12.26 -11.30 5.04
N ASP A 256 12.63 -11.97 3.95
CA ASP A 256 13.59 -11.46 2.99
C ASP A 256 12.87 -10.66 1.90
N TYR A 257 13.53 -9.59 1.44
CA TYR A 257 13.15 -8.88 0.22
C TYR A 257 13.30 -9.77 -1.02
N THR A 258 12.64 -9.39 -2.12
CA THR A 258 12.81 -10.10 -3.38
C THR A 258 14.23 -9.82 -3.94
N ARG A 259 15.17 -10.75 -3.76
CA ARG A 259 16.61 -10.50 -3.99
C ARG A 259 17.27 -11.47 -4.95
N ASP A 260 16.54 -12.42 -5.52
CA ASP A 260 17.13 -13.39 -6.42
C ASP A 260 17.39 -12.78 -7.81
N VAL A 261 18.53 -12.10 -7.93
CA VAL A 261 19.00 -11.41 -9.14
C VAL A 261 19.08 -12.34 -10.36
N TYR A 262 19.35 -13.64 -10.15
CA TYR A 262 19.42 -14.63 -11.22
C TYR A 262 18.04 -15.03 -11.74
N PHE A 263 17.03 -14.96 -10.87
CA PHE A 263 15.66 -15.28 -11.22
C PHE A 263 14.94 -14.07 -11.83
N PHE A 264 15.15 -12.88 -11.30
CA PHE A 264 14.46 -11.66 -11.72
C PHE A 264 15.31 -10.82 -12.68
N ASN A 265 16.14 -9.92 -12.16
CA ASN A 265 17.09 -9.10 -12.92
C ASN A 265 17.94 -8.24 -11.96
N LYS A 266 18.88 -7.46 -12.52
CA LYS A 266 19.79 -6.59 -11.75
C LYS A 266 19.08 -5.57 -10.85
N GLU A 267 17.91 -5.06 -11.26
CA GLU A 267 17.19 -4.05 -10.48
C GLU A 267 16.70 -4.62 -9.12
N SER A 268 16.63 -5.95 -8.99
CA SER A 268 16.31 -6.62 -7.71
C SER A 268 17.36 -6.42 -6.61
N GLU A 269 18.56 -5.92 -6.93
CA GLU A 269 19.55 -5.52 -5.90
C GLU A 269 19.03 -4.37 -5.04
N LEU A 270 18.11 -3.56 -5.56
CA LEU A 270 17.52 -2.40 -4.89
C LEU A 270 16.23 -2.72 -4.12
N SER A 271 15.80 -3.99 -4.06
CA SER A 271 14.52 -4.38 -3.43
C SER A 271 14.40 -3.97 -1.97
N TYR A 272 15.51 -3.94 -1.22
CA TYR A 272 15.48 -3.46 0.17
C TYR A 272 15.07 -1.99 0.32
N PHE A 273 15.21 -1.20 -0.75
CA PHE A 273 14.78 0.19 -0.80
C PHE A 273 13.39 0.29 -1.44
N THR A 274 13.16 -0.39 -2.56
CA THR A 274 11.89 -0.27 -3.30
C THR A 274 10.73 -1.03 -2.66
N GLU A 275 11.00 -2.06 -1.84
CA GLU A 275 10.01 -2.83 -1.08
C GLU A 275 10.00 -2.46 0.41
N ASP A 276 10.78 -1.45 0.82
CA ASP A 276 10.72 -0.95 2.18
C ASP A 276 9.29 -0.50 2.51
N VAL A 277 8.78 -0.96 3.66
CA VAL A 277 7.38 -0.76 4.02
C VAL A 277 7.06 0.70 4.30
N GLU A 278 8.03 1.47 4.80
CA GLU A 278 7.88 2.90 5.07
C GLU A 278 8.01 3.73 3.80
N TRP A 279 8.91 3.35 2.88
CA TRP A 279 9.03 3.97 1.55
C TRP A 279 7.73 3.87 0.75
N ASN A 280 7.11 2.69 0.73
CA ASN A 280 5.82 2.48 0.06
C ASN A 280 4.68 3.17 0.81
N SER A 281 4.69 3.17 2.14
CA SER A 281 3.69 3.88 2.95
C SER A 281 3.75 5.38 2.77
N PHE A 282 4.95 5.96 2.61
CA PHE A 282 5.11 7.37 2.33
C PHE A 282 4.33 7.77 1.07
N TRP A 283 4.47 6.99 -0.01
CA TRP A 283 3.74 7.27 -1.25
C TRP A 283 2.23 7.12 -1.07
N TYR A 284 1.77 6.11 -0.34
CA TYR A 284 0.36 5.95 0.02
C TYR A 284 -0.18 7.17 0.77
N TYR A 285 0.47 7.57 1.87
CA TYR A 285 0.00 8.68 2.70
C TYR A 285 0.08 10.03 2.00
N PHE A 286 1.12 10.27 1.19
CA PHE A 286 1.18 11.47 0.36
C PHE A 286 -0.03 11.55 -0.58
N ASN A 287 -0.40 10.45 -1.23
CA ASN A 287 -1.58 10.40 -2.08
C ASN A 287 -2.90 10.45 -1.30
N MET A 288 -2.94 10.10 -0.01
CA MET A 288 -4.15 10.28 0.81
C MET A 288 -4.29 11.72 1.30
N GLU A 289 -3.18 12.37 1.66
CA GLU A 289 -3.15 13.77 2.07
C GLU A 289 -3.42 14.71 0.89
N TYR A 290 -2.82 14.45 -0.28
CA TYR A 290 -2.99 15.25 -1.49
C TYR A 290 -3.81 14.52 -2.54
N PHE A 291 -4.90 13.88 -2.11
CA PHE A 291 -5.71 13.00 -2.95
C PHE A 291 -6.13 13.66 -4.26
N PRO A 292 -5.67 13.16 -5.43
CA PRO A 292 -5.79 13.86 -6.71
C PRO A 292 -7.21 14.31 -7.02
N TYR A 293 -8.24 13.57 -6.62
CA TYR A 293 -9.62 13.85 -7.01
C TYR A 293 -10.40 14.76 -6.04
N MET A 294 -9.78 15.24 -4.95
CA MET A 294 -10.38 16.22 -4.03
C MET A 294 -10.19 17.66 -4.51
N ASP A 295 -11.20 18.50 -4.29
CA ASP A 295 -11.11 19.95 -4.56
C ASP A 295 -10.08 20.63 -3.64
N GLY A 296 -9.07 21.27 -4.21
CA GLY A 296 -8.00 21.81 -3.39
C GLY A 296 -8.39 23.06 -2.59
N LYS A 297 -9.52 23.71 -2.88
CA LYS A 297 -10.00 24.86 -2.12
C LYS A 297 -10.82 24.38 -0.92
N GLU A 298 -11.75 23.47 -1.14
CA GLU A 298 -12.63 22.88 -0.11
C GLU A 298 -11.81 22.16 0.96
N PHE A 299 -10.87 21.31 0.53
CA PHE A 299 -10.02 20.51 1.42
C PHE A 299 -8.75 21.24 1.86
N GLY A 300 -8.62 22.53 1.54
CA GLY A 300 -7.47 23.35 1.94
C GLY A 300 -6.12 22.94 1.32
N LEU A 301 -6.09 22.06 0.32
CA LEU A 301 -4.87 21.55 -0.32
C LEU A 301 -4.08 22.64 -1.07
N LYS A 302 -4.74 23.74 -1.46
CA LYS A 302 -4.08 24.88 -2.12
C LYS A 302 -3.14 25.67 -1.22
N LYS A 303 -3.25 25.52 0.11
CA LYS A 303 -2.41 26.26 1.08
C LYS A 303 -0.92 25.95 0.90
N ASP A 304 -0.61 24.75 0.44
CA ASP A 304 0.76 24.23 0.31
C ASP A 304 1.29 24.32 -1.12
N ARG A 305 0.63 25.07 -2.01
CA ARG A 305 0.98 25.16 -3.44
C ARG A 305 0.97 23.77 -4.10
N ARG A 306 -0.23 23.18 -4.16
CA ARG A 306 -0.49 21.77 -4.48
C ARG A 306 0.33 21.24 -5.66
N GLY A 307 0.31 21.95 -6.78
CA GLY A 307 1.01 21.53 -8.00
C GLY A 307 2.53 21.55 -7.84
N GLU A 308 3.09 22.63 -7.28
CA GLU A 308 4.52 22.71 -6.95
C GLU A 308 4.92 21.65 -5.93
N TYR A 309 4.10 21.42 -4.91
CA TYR A 309 4.37 20.44 -3.87
C TYR A 309 4.40 19.01 -4.42
N TYR A 310 3.46 18.65 -5.31
CA TYR A 310 3.51 17.37 -6.02
C TYR A 310 4.83 17.20 -6.79
N PHE A 311 5.23 18.21 -7.58
CA PHE A 311 6.50 18.17 -8.30
C PHE A 311 7.70 18.05 -7.37
N TYR A 312 7.69 18.79 -6.27
CA TYR A 312 8.73 18.73 -5.27
C TYR A 312 8.86 17.31 -4.71
N VAL A 313 7.74 16.71 -4.27
CA VAL A 313 7.73 15.34 -3.72
C VAL A 313 8.22 14.32 -4.74
N VAL A 314 7.70 14.31 -5.97
CA VAL A 314 8.14 13.37 -7.01
C VAL A 314 9.62 13.56 -7.32
N ARG A 315 10.09 14.81 -7.44
CA ARG A 315 11.52 15.11 -7.68
C ARG A 315 12.40 14.63 -6.54
N GLN A 316 11.99 14.84 -5.29
CA GLN A 316 12.74 14.41 -4.12
C GLN A 316 12.79 12.89 -4.01
N MET A 317 11.69 12.19 -4.34
CA MET A 317 11.67 10.74 -4.40
C MET A 317 12.61 10.19 -5.48
N LEU A 318 12.57 10.76 -6.70
CA LEU A 318 13.45 10.36 -7.80
C LEU A 318 14.92 10.64 -7.47
N ALA A 319 15.23 11.77 -6.84
CA ALA A 319 16.59 12.08 -6.39
C ALA A 319 17.08 11.08 -5.33
N ARG A 320 16.21 10.72 -4.37
CA ARG A 320 16.52 9.72 -3.33
C ARG A 320 16.76 8.34 -3.92
N TYR A 321 15.93 7.92 -4.88
CA TYR A 321 16.09 6.66 -5.61
C TYR A 321 17.36 6.66 -6.45
N TYR A 322 17.66 7.76 -7.14
CA TYR A 322 18.89 7.92 -7.90
C TYR A 322 20.15 7.81 -7.04
N MET A 323 20.13 8.33 -5.81
CA MET A 323 21.24 8.14 -4.86
C MET A 323 21.47 6.66 -4.50
N GLU A 324 20.41 5.86 -4.35
CA GLU A 324 20.55 4.40 -4.17
C GLU A 324 21.17 3.76 -5.40
N ARG A 325 20.68 4.09 -6.60
CA ARG A 325 21.25 3.60 -7.86
C ARG A 325 22.75 3.88 -7.98
N LEU A 326 23.19 5.07 -7.58
CA LEU A 326 24.62 5.43 -7.58
C LEU A 326 25.44 4.55 -6.63
N SER A 327 24.92 4.22 -5.44
CA SER A 327 25.61 3.34 -4.50
C SER A 327 25.80 1.91 -5.01
N HIS A 328 24.92 1.45 -5.91
CA HIS A 328 25.01 0.14 -6.58
C HIS A 328 25.66 0.21 -7.97
N GLY A 329 26.13 1.38 -8.41
CA GLY A 329 26.78 1.54 -9.71
C GLY A 329 25.82 1.45 -10.92
N PHE A 330 24.51 1.62 -10.72
CA PHE A 330 23.50 1.54 -11.79
C PHE A 330 23.40 2.82 -12.63
N GLY A 331 23.99 3.92 -12.17
CA GLY A 331 23.98 5.19 -12.89
C GLY A 331 22.58 5.82 -12.96
N GLU A 332 22.30 6.48 -14.07
CA GLU A 332 21.05 7.23 -14.30
C GLU A 332 19.82 6.31 -14.34
N ILE A 333 18.65 6.91 -14.07
CA ILE A 333 17.36 6.23 -14.21
C ILE A 333 17.13 6.03 -15.72
N PRO A 334 16.88 4.80 -16.21
CA PRO A 334 16.71 4.56 -17.63
C PRO A 334 15.53 5.35 -18.20
N GLU A 335 15.73 5.95 -19.37
CA GLU A 335 14.64 6.55 -20.13
C GLU A 335 13.78 5.47 -20.77
N PHE A 336 12.48 5.71 -20.83
CA PHE A 336 11.53 4.82 -21.48
C PHE A 336 11.35 5.23 -22.95
N SER A 337 11.24 4.25 -23.84
CA SER A 337 10.84 4.45 -25.23
C SER A 337 9.82 3.40 -25.64
N PHE A 338 8.79 3.84 -26.36
CA PHE A 338 7.73 2.98 -26.90
C PHE A 338 8.24 2.00 -27.98
N PHE A 339 9.38 2.31 -28.60
CA PHE A 339 9.95 1.56 -29.74
C PHE A 339 11.13 0.68 -29.34
N THR A 340 11.37 0.53 -28.04
CA THR A 340 12.48 -0.26 -27.52
C THR A 340 11.96 -1.19 -26.44
N GLU A 341 12.60 -2.35 -26.32
CA GLU A 341 12.30 -3.28 -25.26
C GLU A 341 12.64 -2.71 -23.88
N VAL A 342 11.80 -3.00 -22.90
CA VAL A 342 12.11 -2.74 -21.49
C VAL A 342 12.96 -3.90 -20.99
N GLU A 343 14.27 -3.67 -20.85
CA GLU A 343 15.27 -4.67 -20.49
C GLU A 343 14.89 -5.39 -19.18
N TYR A 344 14.56 -4.64 -18.12
CA TYR A 344 14.22 -5.17 -16.81
C TYR A 344 12.70 -5.10 -16.56
N GLY A 345 12.10 -6.29 -16.54
CA GLY A 345 10.73 -6.52 -16.13
C GLY A 345 10.52 -6.37 -14.62
N TYR A 346 9.30 -6.64 -14.17
CA TYR A 346 8.92 -6.62 -12.77
C TYR A 346 7.93 -7.74 -12.48
N ASP A 347 8.28 -8.60 -11.52
CA ASP A 347 7.39 -9.60 -10.93
C ASP A 347 7.10 -9.15 -9.49
N PRO A 348 5.87 -8.69 -9.19
CA PRO A 348 5.54 -8.17 -7.88
C PRO A 348 5.66 -9.20 -6.76
N GLN A 349 5.51 -10.49 -7.07
CA GLN A 349 5.34 -11.56 -6.07
C GLN A 349 4.22 -11.31 -5.04
N LEU A 350 3.30 -10.38 -5.31
CA LEU A 350 2.19 -10.03 -4.42
C LEU A 350 0.94 -10.84 -4.76
N ILE A 351 0.09 -10.95 -3.75
CA ILE A 351 -1.27 -11.46 -3.88
C ILE A 351 -2.23 -10.44 -3.29
N ASN A 352 -3.40 -10.33 -3.89
CA ASN A 352 -4.49 -9.58 -3.29
C ASN A 352 -5.15 -10.39 -2.15
N TYR A 353 -5.93 -9.75 -1.28
CA TYR A 353 -6.63 -10.44 -0.17
C TYR A 353 -7.59 -11.54 -0.62
N ASN A 354 -7.99 -11.53 -1.90
CA ASN A 354 -8.80 -12.58 -2.51
C ASN A 354 -7.97 -13.75 -3.05
N GLY A 355 -6.65 -13.74 -2.84
CA GLY A 355 -5.70 -14.74 -3.31
C GLY A 355 -5.29 -14.62 -4.78
N VAL A 356 -5.84 -13.66 -5.53
CA VAL A 356 -5.47 -13.44 -6.93
C VAL A 356 -4.11 -12.76 -7.00
N GLY A 357 -3.19 -13.34 -7.77
CA GLY A 357 -1.87 -12.77 -8.02
C GLY A 357 -1.91 -11.55 -8.93
N TYR A 358 -0.93 -10.67 -8.79
CA TYR A 358 -0.77 -9.50 -9.66
C TYR A 358 -0.23 -9.90 -11.04
N SER A 359 -0.48 -9.05 -12.04
CA SER A 359 0.19 -9.15 -13.33
C SER A 359 1.69 -8.91 -13.17
N TYR A 360 2.49 -9.47 -14.07
CA TYR A 360 3.93 -9.27 -14.11
C TYR A 360 4.37 -8.85 -15.51
N ARG A 361 5.48 -8.12 -15.58
CA ARG A 361 6.13 -7.74 -16.83
C ARG A 361 7.42 -8.54 -16.95
N LYS A 362 7.55 -9.34 -18.02
CA LYS A 362 8.79 -10.08 -18.32
C LYS A 362 9.94 -9.12 -18.65
N ASN A 363 11.18 -9.59 -18.49
CA ASN A 363 12.35 -8.92 -19.05
C ASN A 363 12.26 -8.84 -20.57
N TYR A 364 12.90 -7.82 -21.16
CA TYR A 364 12.91 -7.57 -22.61
C TYR A 364 11.49 -7.49 -23.18
N TYR A 365 10.60 -6.77 -22.49
CA TYR A 365 9.21 -6.61 -22.93
C TYR A 365 9.12 -5.54 -24.03
N GLU A 366 8.61 -5.92 -25.20
CA GLU A 366 8.46 -5.06 -26.37
C GLU A 366 7.04 -4.46 -26.45
N TYR A 367 6.94 -3.19 -26.07
CA TYR A 367 5.68 -2.45 -26.08
C TYR A 367 5.17 -2.13 -27.49
N GLU A 368 6.06 -2.02 -28.47
CA GLU A 368 5.69 -1.82 -29.88
C GLU A 368 4.82 -2.97 -30.42
N THR A 369 5.05 -4.20 -29.97
CA THR A 369 4.33 -5.38 -30.46
C THR A 369 3.14 -5.75 -29.56
N TYR A 370 3.31 -5.63 -28.24
CA TYR A 370 2.37 -6.19 -27.27
C TYR A 370 1.65 -5.15 -26.41
N GLY A 371 2.02 -3.87 -26.51
CA GLY A 371 1.41 -2.79 -25.73
C GLY A 371 -0.02 -2.47 -26.16
N ASN A 372 -0.79 -1.91 -25.24
CA ASN A 372 -2.10 -1.34 -25.57
C ASN A 372 -1.92 -0.01 -26.33
N PHE A 373 -2.16 -0.02 -27.64
CA PHE A 373 -1.95 1.14 -28.51
C PHE A 373 -2.89 2.32 -28.21
N ASP A 374 -4.08 2.07 -27.67
CA ASP A 374 -4.99 3.14 -27.26
C ASP A 374 -4.42 3.90 -26.06
N TYR A 375 -3.91 3.17 -25.06
CA TYR A 375 -3.23 3.79 -23.91
C TYR A 375 -1.95 4.51 -24.32
N MET A 376 -1.15 3.92 -25.21
CA MET A 376 0.01 4.58 -25.80
C MET A 376 -0.38 5.91 -26.46
N TYR A 377 -1.46 5.93 -27.24
CA TYR A 377 -1.95 7.14 -27.88
C TYR A 377 -2.36 8.21 -26.86
N TYR A 378 -3.07 7.83 -25.79
CA TYR A 378 -3.40 8.77 -24.71
C TYR A 378 -2.17 9.37 -24.04
N ILE A 379 -1.15 8.55 -23.75
CA ILE A 379 0.10 8.99 -23.11
C ILE A 379 0.88 9.94 -24.05
N ILE A 380 1.05 9.56 -25.31
CA ILE A 380 1.77 10.40 -26.30
C ILE A 380 1.07 11.75 -26.46
N ASN A 381 -0.26 11.76 -26.66
CA ASN A 381 -1.00 13.02 -26.80
C ASN A 381 -0.88 13.92 -25.58
N PHE A 382 -0.88 13.34 -24.37
CA PHE A 382 -0.67 14.09 -23.14
C PHE A 382 0.70 14.78 -23.16
N PHE A 383 1.78 14.05 -23.42
CA PHE A 383 3.13 14.62 -23.45
C PHE A 383 3.32 15.63 -24.60
N THR A 384 2.78 15.36 -25.80
CA THR A 384 2.79 16.33 -26.90
C THR A 384 2.12 17.64 -26.49
N ARG A 385 1.01 17.58 -25.77
CA ARG A 385 0.31 18.78 -25.29
C ARG A 385 1.13 19.54 -24.24
N VAL A 386 1.79 18.84 -23.33
CA VAL A 386 2.72 19.45 -22.36
C VAL A 386 3.88 20.14 -23.08
N GLU A 387 4.46 19.50 -24.09
CA GLU A 387 5.53 20.07 -24.93
C GLU A 387 5.07 21.32 -25.70
N GLU A 388 3.84 21.31 -26.24
CA GLU A 388 3.25 22.47 -26.90
C GLU A 388 3.08 23.66 -25.95
N ILE A 389 2.59 23.42 -24.73
CA ILE A 389 2.44 24.44 -23.67
C ILE A 389 3.81 25.05 -23.35
N ILE A 390 4.84 24.21 -23.19
CA ILE A 390 6.22 24.65 -22.91
C ILE A 390 6.77 25.46 -24.09
N THR A 391 6.61 24.96 -25.31
CA THR A 391 7.15 25.59 -26.53
C THR A 391 6.51 26.95 -26.81
N GLN A 392 5.19 27.07 -26.67
CA GLN A 392 4.48 28.34 -26.82
C GLN A 392 4.79 29.30 -25.65
N GLY A 393 5.12 28.74 -24.48
CA GLY A 393 5.28 29.47 -23.23
C GLY A 393 3.98 30.05 -22.70
N TYR A 394 2.84 29.52 -23.15
CA TYR A 394 1.51 29.89 -22.67
C TYR A 394 0.64 28.65 -22.53
N PHE A 395 -0.14 28.59 -21.46
CA PHE A 395 -1.17 27.58 -21.25
C PHE A 395 -2.55 28.23 -21.44
N LYS A 396 -3.32 27.72 -22.40
CA LYS A 396 -4.69 28.16 -22.64
C LYS A 396 -5.66 27.26 -21.89
N THR A 397 -6.39 27.83 -20.95
CA THR A 397 -7.42 27.13 -20.20
C THR A 397 -8.71 26.96 -21.01
N TYR A 398 -9.62 26.10 -20.56
CA TYR A 398 -10.90 25.84 -21.21
C TYR A 398 -11.77 27.10 -21.39
N ASP A 399 -11.77 28.01 -20.41
CA ASP A 399 -12.46 29.31 -20.47
C ASP A 399 -11.77 30.34 -21.37
N GLY A 400 -10.67 29.96 -22.04
CA GLY A 400 -9.95 30.80 -23.00
C GLY A 400 -8.95 31.75 -22.37
N LYS A 401 -8.72 31.67 -21.05
CA LYS A 401 -7.70 32.45 -20.35
C LYS A 401 -6.30 31.94 -20.74
N MET A 402 -5.42 32.88 -21.04
CA MET A 402 -4.02 32.61 -21.36
C MET A 402 -3.18 32.80 -20.09
N ILE A 403 -2.50 31.74 -19.66
CA ILE A 403 -1.57 31.74 -18.54
C ILE A 403 -0.16 31.78 -19.11
N ASP A 404 0.66 32.74 -18.67
CA ASP A 404 2.06 32.86 -19.09
C ASP A 404 2.93 31.88 -18.31
N MET A 405 3.52 30.90 -18.99
CA MET A 405 4.31 29.83 -18.36
C MET A 405 5.72 30.29 -17.96
N ARG A 406 6.10 31.54 -18.25
CA ARG A 406 7.42 32.10 -17.90
C ARG A 406 7.49 32.66 -16.48
N LYS A 407 6.37 32.64 -15.76
CA LYS A 407 6.27 33.14 -14.39
C LYS A 407 6.53 32.00 -13.39
N PRO A 408 7.23 32.25 -12.28
CA PRO A 408 7.48 31.21 -11.26
C PRO A 408 6.21 30.57 -10.72
N GLU A 409 5.13 31.33 -10.59
CA GLU A 409 3.84 30.84 -10.07
C GLU A 409 3.18 29.82 -11.01
N SER A 410 3.57 29.79 -12.28
CA SER A 410 2.97 28.91 -13.28
C SER A 410 3.34 27.44 -13.11
N ILE A 411 4.30 27.13 -12.22
CA ILE A 411 4.63 25.76 -11.79
C ILE A 411 3.41 25.04 -11.20
N GLU A 412 2.50 25.77 -10.55
CA GLU A 412 1.26 25.22 -10.00
C GLU A 412 0.44 24.51 -11.09
N TYR A 413 0.20 25.19 -12.21
CA TYR A 413 -0.61 24.66 -13.30
C TYR A 413 0.04 23.45 -13.96
N LEU A 414 1.37 23.48 -14.12
CA LEU A 414 2.08 22.34 -14.68
C LEU A 414 2.02 21.14 -13.74
N GLY A 415 2.15 21.37 -12.42
CA GLY A 415 2.06 20.31 -11.41
C GLY A 415 0.68 19.70 -11.36
N ASP A 416 -0.37 20.52 -11.41
CA ASP A 416 -1.76 20.05 -11.44
C ASP A 416 -2.07 19.22 -12.69
N ILE A 417 -1.55 19.62 -13.86
CA ILE A 417 -1.68 18.86 -15.11
C ILE A 417 -0.91 17.53 -15.03
N MET A 418 0.31 17.54 -14.50
CA MET A 418 1.11 16.32 -14.35
C MET A 418 0.47 15.35 -13.36
N GLN A 419 -0.08 15.81 -12.24
CA GLN A 419 -0.79 14.92 -11.33
C GLN A 419 -2.15 14.46 -11.89
N GLY A 420 -2.74 15.22 -12.82
CA GLY A 420 -4.11 15.00 -13.30
C GLY A 420 -5.16 15.28 -12.23
N ASN A 421 -4.86 16.15 -11.27
CA ASN A 421 -5.68 16.37 -10.08
C ASN A 421 -6.93 17.23 -10.35
N TYR A 422 -7.86 17.31 -9.41
CA TYR A 422 -9.14 18.00 -9.55
C TYR A 422 -9.00 19.49 -9.94
N ASP A 423 -7.91 20.12 -9.50
CA ASP A 423 -7.61 21.54 -9.73
C ASP A 423 -7.07 21.82 -11.14
N ASN A 424 -6.73 20.78 -11.90
CA ASN A 424 -6.26 20.93 -13.27
C ASN A 424 -7.34 21.59 -14.17
N TYR A 425 -6.92 22.53 -15.01
CA TYR A 425 -7.81 23.27 -15.91
C TYR A 425 -8.19 22.48 -17.17
N ASP A 426 -7.48 21.38 -17.45
CA ASP A 426 -7.59 20.60 -18.68
C ASP A 426 -8.16 19.21 -18.41
N LYS A 427 -9.32 19.19 -17.76
CA LYS A 427 -9.90 17.96 -17.20
C LYS A 427 -10.15 16.87 -18.22
N TYR A 428 -10.34 17.23 -19.49
CA TYR A 428 -10.57 16.26 -20.56
C TYR A 428 -9.33 15.45 -20.91
N PHE A 429 -8.15 16.08 -20.89
CA PHE A 429 -6.91 15.46 -21.36
C PHE A 429 -5.98 15.03 -20.23
N ALA A 430 -5.94 15.79 -19.13
CA ALA A 430 -4.96 15.58 -18.05
C ALA A 430 -5.46 14.66 -16.94
N SER A 431 -6.76 14.41 -16.79
CA SER A 431 -7.26 13.69 -15.61
C SER A 431 -6.92 12.18 -15.61
N PHE A 432 -6.78 11.56 -16.79
CA PHE A 432 -6.65 10.10 -16.90
C PHE A 432 -5.32 9.61 -17.45
N TRP A 433 -4.43 10.51 -17.93
CA TRP A 433 -3.15 10.08 -18.52
C TRP A 433 -2.33 9.24 -17.54
N TYR A 434 -2.34 9.62 -16.26
CA TYR A 434 -1.56 8.95 -15.21
C TYR A 434 -2.07 7.52 -14.97
N MET A 435 -3.39 7.33 -14.97
CA MET A 435 -4.02 6.01 -14.88
C MET A 435 -3.64 5.14 -16.09
N TYR A 436 -3.80 5.65 -17.31
CA TYR A 436 -3.45 4.92 -18.53
C TYR A 436 -1.96 4.59 -18.59
N ALA A 437 -1.08 5.46 -18.10
CA ALA A 437 0.34 5.16 -17.97
C ALA A 437 0.60 3.97 -17.04
N HIS A 438 -0.02 3.94 -15.85
CA HIS A 438 0.13 2.80 -14.93
C HIS A 438 -0.40 1.50 -15.53
N MET A 439 -1.59 1.53 -16.14
CA MET A 439 -2.18 0.36 -16.79
C MET A 439 -1.33 -0.15 -17.97
N TYR A 440 -0.79 0.77 -18.76
CA TYR A 440 0.13 0.44 -19.86
C TYR A 440 1.40 -0.25 -19.33
N PHE A 441 2.03 0.30 -18.29
CA PHE A 441 3.24 -0.30 -17.71
C PHE A 441 2.98 -1.61 -16.96
N ALA A 442 1.78 -1.77 -16.39
CA ALA A 442 1.37 -2.96 -15.66
C ALA A 442 0.82 -4.09 -16.57
N HIS A 443 0.59 -3.78 -17.85
CA HIS A 443 -0.03 -4.69 -18.80
C HIS A 443 -1.41 -5.19 -18.31
N THR A 444 -2.25 -4.24 -17.91
CA THR A 444 -3.62 -4.46 -17.41
C THR A 444 -4.59 -3.60 -18.20
N ASP A 445 -5.84 -4.04 -18.35
CA ASP A 445 -6.89 -3.30 -19.05
C ASP A 445 -7.91 -2.70 -18.07
N ASP A 446 -8.44 -1.51 -18.38
CA ASP A 446 -9.43 -0.83 -17.55
C ASP A 446 -10.76 -1.60 -17.48
N SER A 447 -11.09 -2.37 -18.54
CA SER A 447 -12.29 -3.20 -18.62
C SER A 447 -12.31 -4.38 -17.64
N GLU A 448 -11.14 -4.86 -17.18
CA GLU A 448 -11.01 -6.05 -16.33
C GLU A 448 -11.60 -5.87 -14.92
N PHE A 449 -11.82 -4.62 -14.50
CA PHE A 449 -12.21 -4.27 -13.13
C PHE A 449 -13.57 -3.56 -13.04
N TYR A 450 -14.39 -3.57 -14.11
CA TYR A 450 -15.73 -2.99 -14.04
C TYR A 450 -16.69 -3.89 -13.25
N VAL A 451 -17.16 -3.37 -12.12
CA VAL A 451 -18.39 -3.85 -11.47
C VAL A 451 -19.59 -3.24 -12.19
N TYR A 452 -20.42 -4.10 -12.80
CA TYR A 452 -21.63 -3.72 -13.55
C TYR A 452 -22.82 -3.34 -12.65
#